data_AF-K7L5B3-F1
#
_entry.id   AF-K7L5B3-F1
#
_cell.length_a   1.000
_cell.length_b   1.000
_cell.length_c   1.000
_cell.angle_alpha   90.00
_cell.angle_beta   90.00
_cell.angle_gamma   90.00
#
_symmetry.space_group_name_H-M   'P 1'
#
loop_
_entity.id
_entity.type
_entity.pdbx_description
1 polymer ?
#
loop_
_entity_poly.entity_id
_entity_poly.type
_entity_poly.pdbx_seq_one_letter_code
_entity_poly.pdbx_strand_id
1 'polypeptide(L)'
;MLPLLPSHQLSIRKYFTPGRTKLSIFGEFIQRLGSPYNYMLFFDDDYNNIPGWQSQASSSILVTNGVYLGAFREGLTKFSQNRNASKKNKQKRPN
;
A
#
# COMPACT_ATOMS: atom_id res chain seq x y z
N MET A 1 -13.91 15.12 1.49
CA MET A 1 -13.08 15.10 0.27
C MET A 1 -11.61 14.99 0.69
N LEU A 2 -10.83 14.01 0.18
CA LEU A 2 -9.41 13.87 0.55
C LEU A 2 -8.50 14.74 -0.33
N PRO A 3 -7.50 15.44 0.22
CA PRO A 3 -6.60 16.29 -0.55
C PRO A 3 -5.58 15.48 -1.37
N LEU A 4 -5.23 15.99 -2.57
CA LEU A 4 -4.14 15.46 -3.39
C LEU A 4 -2.79 15.84 -2.75
N LEU A 5 -1.80 14.94 -2.79
CA LEU A 5 -0.48 15.18 -2.20
C LEU A 5 0.61 15.37 -3.27
N PRO A 6 1.68 16.14 -2.96
CA PRO A 6 2.87 16.18 -3.79
C PRO A 6 3.52 14.80 -3.92
N SER A 7 4.00 14.47 -5.11
CA SER A 7 4.46 13.12 -5.52
C SER A 7 5.71 12.57 -4.82
N HIS A 8 6.35 13.33 -3.92
CA HIS A 8 7.66 12.99 -3.34
C HIS A 8 7.72 13.04 -1.81
N GLN A 9 6.59 13.19 -1.12
CA GLN A 9 6.58 13.22 0.34
C GLN A 9 6.04 11.91 0.92
N LEU A 10 6.75 11.33 1.90
CA LEU A 10 6.20 10.26 2.73
C LEU A 10 5.03 10.84 3.53
N SER A 11 3.82 10.35 3.29
CA SER A 11 2.64 10.71 4.07
C SER A 11 2.08 9.50 4.80
N ILE A 12 1.89 9.61 6.11
CA ILE A 12 1.15 8.62 6.90
C ILE A 12 -0.27 9.15 7.10
N ARG A 13 -1.28 8.37 6.72
CA ARG A 13 -2.69 8.75 6.86
C ARG A 13 -3.48 7.58 7.44
N LYS A 14 -4.41 7.90 8.34
CA LYS A 14 -5.44 6.98 8.84
C LYS A 14 -6.73 7.22 8.05
N TYR A 15 -7.29 6.15 7.50
CA TYR A 15 -8.55 6.20 6.77
C TYR A 15 -9.59 5.35 7.46
N PHE A 16 -10.72 5.96 7.81
CA PHE A 16 -11.89 5.27 8.35
C PHE A 16 -13.13 6.04 7.93
N THR A 17 -14.03 5.37 7.19
CA THR A 17 -15.33 5.92 6.80
C THR A 17 -16.39 4.89 7.19
N PRO A 18 -17.32 5.22 8.09
CA PRO A 18 -18.43 4.32 8.42
C PRO A 18 -19.20 3.87 7.16
N GLY A 19 -19.60 2.59 7.12
CA GLY A 19 -20.36 2.01 6.01
C GLY A 19 -19.56 1.76 4.71
N ARG A 20 -18.25 2.00 4.71
CA ARG A 20 -17.38 1.77 3.55
C ARG A 20 -16.32 0.71 3.88
N THR A 21 -16.07 -0.19 2.94
CA THR A 21 -14.98 -1.17 3.08
C THR A 21 -13.63 -0.47 2.90
N LYS A 22 -12.59 -0.97 3.57
CA LYS A 22 -11.21 -0.49 3.35
C LYS A 22 -10.88 -0.52 1.85
N LEU A 23 -11.18 -1.63 1.16
CA LEU A 23 -10.97 -1.76 -0.29
C LEU A 23 -11.60 -0.61 -1.10
N SER A 24 -12.83 -0.19 -0.79
CA SER A 24 -13.49 0.93 -1.48
C SER A 24 -12.79 2.27 -1.25
N ILE A 25 -12.38 2.54 0.00
CA ILE A 25 -11.71 3.79 0.38
C ILE A 25 -10.33 3.88 -0.29
N PHE A 26 -9.58 2.78 -0.29
CA PHE A 26 -8.25 2.76 -0.88
C PHE A 26 -8.28 2.75 -2.41
N GLY A 27 -9.27 2.06 -3.02
CA GLY A 27 -9.48 2.12 -4.46
C GLY A 27 -9.72 3.56 -4.96
N GLU A 28 -10.60 4.31 -4.29
CA GLU A 28 -10.83 5.73 -4.59
C GLU A 28 -9.57 6.58 -4.35
N PHE A 29 -8.86 6.34 -3.26
CA PHE A 29 -7.63 7.07 -2.95
C PHE A 29 -6.55 6.86 -4.02
N ILE A 30 -6.38 5.63 -4.49
CA ILE A 30 -5.41 5.27 -5.53
C ILE A 30 -5.77 5.89 -6.88
N GLN A 31 -7.05 5.83 -7.27
CA GLN A 31 -7.52 6.50 -8.50
C GLN A 31 -7.20 8.00 -8.47
N ARG A 32 -7.34 8.64 -7.29
CA ARG A 32 -7.06 10.06 -7.15
C ARG A 32 -5.57 10.38 -7.13
N LEU A 33 -4.76 9.59 -6.42
CA LEU A 33 -3.31 9.80 -6.37
C LEU A 33 -2.60 9.49 -7.70
N GLY A 34 -3.20 8.65 -8.54
CA GLY A 34 -2.54 8.12 -9.75
C GLY A 34 -1.32 7.25 -9.45
N SER A 35 -1.10 6.87 -8.18
CA SER A 35 0.02 6.03 -7.75
C SER A 35 -0.46 4.59 -7.59
N PRO A 36 0.17 3.60 -8.27
CA PRO A 36 -0.28 2.22 -8.18
C PRO A 36 0.06 1.59 -6.83
N TYR A 37 -0.65 0.52 -6.46
CA TYR A 37 -0.52 -0.18 -5.17
C TYR A 37 0.91 -0.59 -4.80
N ASN A 38 1.77 -0.90 -5.79
CA ASN A 38 3.17 -1.25 -5.56
C ASN A 38 4.05 -0.06 -5.12
N TYR A 39 3.49 1.16 -5.07
CA TYR A 39 4.11 2.37 -4.50
C TYR A 39 3.57 2.70 -3.11
N MET A 40 2.77 1.82 -2.52
CA MET A 40 2.17 2.01 -1.20
C MET A 40 2.59 0.87 -0.26
N LEU A 41 2.74 1.22 1.03
CA LEU A 41 3.00 0.31 2.13
C LEU A 41 1.82 0.40 3.10
N PHE A 42 1.18 -0.74 3.36
CA PHE A 42 0.00 -0.83 4.20
C PHE A 42 0.31 -1.59 5.49
N PHE A 43 -0.21 -1.07 6.59
CA PHE A 43 -0.26 -1.77 7.87
C PHE A 43 -1.74 -1.95 8.20
N ASP A 44 -2.19 -3.18 8.33
CA ASP A 44 -3.59 -3.51 8.62
C ASP A 44 -3.67 -4.51 9.76
N ASP A 45 -4.70 -4.41 10.60
CA ASP A 45 -4.98 -5.33 11.70
C ASP A 45 -5.93 -6.47 11.31
N ASP A 46 -6.52 -6.37 10.12
CA ASP A 46 -7.52 -7.30 9.63
C ASP A 46 -6.97 -8.21 8.53
N TYR A 47 -6.78 -9.48 8.90
CA TYR A 47 -6.28 -10.53 8.00
C TYR A 47 -7.17 -10.70 6.75
N ASN A 48 -8.47 -10.42 6.83
CA ASN A 48 -9.41 -10.67 5.73
C ASN A 48 -9.20 -9.73 4.53
N ASN A 49 -8.54 -8.59 4.73
CA ASN A 49 -8.17 -7.71 3.63
C ASN A 49 -6.98 -8.27 2.86
N ILE A 50 -6.12 -9.06 3.48
CA ILE A 50 -4.85 -9.50 2.90
C ILE A 50 -5.02 -10.25 1.57
N PRO A 51 -5.97 -11.18 1.36
CA PRO A 51 -6.08 -11.88 0.07
C PRO A 51 -6.45 -10.96 -1.10
N GLY A 52 -7.40 -10.04 -0.89
CA GLY A 52 -7.79 -9.07 -1.93
C GLY A 52 -6.65 -8.10 -2.24
N TRP A 53 -5.91 -7.72 -1.20
CA TRP A 53 -4.81 -6.78 -1.30
C TRP A 53 -3.52 -7.40 -1.81
N GLN A 54 -3.16 -8.62 -1.44
CA GLN A 54 -1.90 -9.26 -1.84
C GLN A 54 -1.76 -9.36 -3.36
N SER A 55 -2.88 -9.49 -4.08
CA SER A 55 -2.88 -9.47 -5.54
C SER A 55 -2.47 -8.11 -6.13
N GLN A 56 -2.72 -7.00 -5.43
CA GLN A 56 -2.49 -5.63 -5.92
C GLN A 56 -1.39 -4.88 -5.15
N ALA A 57 -1.45 -4.90 -3.82
CA ALA A 57 -0.51 -4.37 -2.84
C ALA A 57 0.36 -5.47 -2.23
N SER A 58 1.44 -5.82 -2.92
CA SER A 58 2.43 -6.79 -2.42
C SER A 58 3.15 -6.36 -1.13
N SER A 59 2.91 -5.13 -0.63
CA SER A 59 3.52 -4.58 0.58
C SER A 59 2.47 -4.32 1.66
N SER A 60 1.78 -5.37 2.11
CA SER A 60 0.90 -5.32 3.29
C SER A 60 1.54 -6.07 4.47
N ILE A 61 1.54 -5.44 5.64
CA ILE A 61 2.03 -6.00 6.91
C ILE A 61 0.84 -6.12 7.87
N LEU A 62 0.58 -7.34 8.33
CA LEU A 62 -0.39 -7.58 9.40
C LEU A 62 0.18 -7.07 10.73
N VAL A 63 -0.58 -6.22 11.43
CA VAL A 63 -0.21 -5.68 12.74
C VAL A 63 -1.36 -5.83 13.73
N THR A 64 -1.17 -6.54 14.83
CA THR A 64 -2.26 -6.82 15.79
C THR A 64 -2.43 -5.74 16.87
N ASN A 65 -1.41 -4.90 17.09
CA ASN A 65 -1.43 -3.83 18.10
C ASN A 65 -0.72 -2.58 17.58
N GLY A 66 -1.11 -2.15 16.39
CA GLY A 66 -0.49 -1.01 15.70
C GLY A 66 0.94 -1.28 15.19
N VAL A 67 1.56 -0.25 14.64
CA VAL A 67 2.86 -0.36 13.97
C VAL A 67 4.00 -0.26 14.99
N TYR A 68 4.64 -1.39 15.28
CA TYR A 68 5.88 -1.44 16.05
C TYR A 68 7.11 -1.43 15.13
N LEU A 69 8.30 -1.14 15.70
CA LEU A 69 9.52 -0.93 14.92
C LEU A 69 9.90 -2.11 14.01
N GLY A 70 9.68 -3.35 14.48
CA GLY A 70 9.93 -4.56 13.70
C GLY A 70 9.05 -4.64 12.46
N ALA A 71 7.73 -4.49 12.62
CA ALA A 71 6.79 -4.44 11.51
C ALA A 71 7.10 -3.32 10.52
N PHE A 72 7.49 -2.14 11.01
CA PHE A 72 7.87 -1.02 10.15
C PHE A 72 9.09 -1.36 9.28
N ARG A 73 10.15 -1.93 9.86
CA ARG A 73 11.35 -2.37 9.13
C ARG A 73 11.05 -3.46 8.11
N GLU A 74 10.20 -4.43 8.48
CA GLU A 74 9.72 -5.47 7.56
C GLU A 74 8.97 -4.87 6.39
N GLY A 75 8.05 -3.93 6.67
CA GLY A 75 7.29 -3.19 5.67
C GLY A 75 8.18 -2.47 4.67
N LEU A 76 9.17 -1.71 5.14
CA LEU A 76 10.12 -1.02 4.27
C LEU A 76 10.95 -1.99 3.43
N THR A 77 11.35 -3.13 4.01
CA THR A 77 12.12 -4.17 3.29
C THR A 77 11.29 -4.76 2.16
N LYS A 78 10.05 -5.21 2.44
CA LYS A 78 9.12 -5.73 1.42
C LYS A 78 8.83 -4.68 0.36
N PHE A 79 8.58 -3.44 0.76
CA PHE A 79 8.33 -2.32 -0.15
C PHE A 79 9.50 -2.11 -1.13
N SER A 80 10.73 -2.08 -0.62
CA SER A 80 11.95 -1.93 -1.44
C SER A 80 12.14 -3.08 -2.42
N GLN A 81 11.98 -4.33 -1.94
CA GLN A 81 12.08 -5.53 -2.78
C GLN A 81 11.04 -5.54 -3.92
N ASN A 82 9.78 -5.23 -3.59
CA ASN A 82 8.68 -5.17 -4.56
C ASN A 82 8.88 -4.07 -5.61
N ARG A 83 9.37 -2.89 -5.19
CA ARG A 83 9.76 -1.81 -6.11
C ARG A 83 10.84 -2.25 -7.08
N ASN A 84 11.88 -2.93 -6.60
CA ASN A 84 12.97 -3.42 -7.45
C ASN A 84 12.51 -4.52 -8.40
N ALA A 85 11.65 -5.45 -7.96
CA ALA A 85 11.06 -6.47 -8.82
C ALA A 85 10.21 -5.85 -9.95
N SER A 86 9.39 -4.84 -9.62
CA SER A 86 8.56 -4.15 -10.63
C SER A 86 9.38 -3.42 -11.69
N LYS A 87 10.52 -2.82 -11.32
CA LYS A 87 11.46 -2.20 -12.27
C LYS A 87 12.09 -3.24 -13.21
N LYS A 88 12.55 -4.37 -12.65
CA LYS A 88 13.14 -5.47 -13.44
C LYS A 88 12.12 -6.05 -14.44
N ASN A 89 10.87 -6.23 -14.02
CA ASN A 89 9.81 -6.75 -14.90
C ASN A 89 9.46 -5.78 -16.04
N LYS A 90 9.55 -4.45 -15.81
CA LYS A 90 9.38 -3.46 -16.88
C LYS A 90 10.52 -3.51 -17.91
N GLN A 91 11.75 -3.74 -17.49
CA GLN A 91 12.90 -3.86 -18.41
C GLN A 91 12.87 -5.14 -19.27
N LYS A 92 12.22 -6.20 -18.78
CA LYS A 92 12.13 -7.49 -19.48
C LYS A 92 11.02 -7.61 -20.51
N ARG A 93 10.05 -6.69 -20.53
CA ARG A 93 9.00 -6.69 -21.56
C ARG A 93 9.59 -6.10 -22.85
N PRO A 94 9.84 -6.90 -23.90
CA PRO A 94 10.19 -6.35 -25.20
C PRO A 94 9.01 -5.50 -25.69
N ASN A 95 9.34 -4.38 -26.33
CA ASN A 95 8.39 -3.48 -26.97
C ASN A 95 7.64 -4.19 -28.10
#